data_AF-E8K0S1-F1
#
_entry.id   AF-E8K0S1-F1
#
_cell.length_a   1.000
_cell.length_b   1.000
_cell.length_c   1.000
_cell.angle_alpha   90.00
_cell.angle_beta   90.00
_cell.angle_gamma   90.00
#
_symmetry.space_group_name_H-M   'P 1'
#
loop_
_entity.id
_entity.type
_entity.pdbx_description
1 polymer ?
#
loop_
_entity_poly.entity_id
_entity_poly.type
_entity_poly.pdbx_seq_one_letter_code
_entity_poly.pdbx_strand_id
1 'polypeptide(L)'
;MMSIESNVVTSEEAEFLYPFDMSKKEDVLTVFDAFVKEDFLSLEEEKQKQVLETIEDVIQAGDEVVEHFFEYEFGLASKEPRNKFAFLELVKDILVSYLSILD
;
A
#
# COMPACT_ATOMS: atom_id res chain seq x y z
N MET A 1 0.58 -25.72 11.03
CA MET A 1 -0.46 -24.67 11.14
C MET A 1 0.08 -23.49 10.36
N MET A 2 -0.64 -22.98 9.36
CA MET A 2 -0.27 -21.69 8.80
C MET A 2 -0.50 -20.67 9.92
N SER A 3 0.54 -19.95 10.31
CA SER A 3 0.38 -18.74 11.09
C SER A 3 -0.47 -17.81 10.24
N ILE A 4 -1.58 -17.34 10.78
CA ILE A 4 -2.27 -16.18 10.23
C ILE A 4 -1.23 -15.08 10.37
N GLU A 5 -0.54 -14.73 9.28
CA GLU A 5 0.28 -13.54 9.23
C GLU A 5 -0.68 -12.39 9.52
N SER A 6 -0.58 -11.90 10.74
CA SER A 6 -1.39 -10.82 11.22
C SER A 6 -0.94 -9.60 10.43
N ASN A 7 -1.83 -8.99 9.63
CA ASN A 7 -1.61 -7.65 9.02
C ASN A 7 -1.51 -6.53 10.08
N VAL A 8 -1.21 -6.90 11.33
CA VAL A 8 -1.07 -5.99 12.47
C VAL A 8 0.37 -5.54 12.50
N VAL A 9 0.54 -4.26 12.19
CA VAL A 9 1.78 -3.50 12.36
C VAL A 9 2.35 -3.76 13.75
N THR A 10 3.64 -4.11 13.83
CA THR A 10 4.34 -4.27 15.11
C THR A 10 4.40 -2.93 15.86
N SER A 11 4.62 -2.94 17.18
CA SER A 11 4.75 -1.70 17.95
C SER A 11 5.91 -0.81 17.48
N GLU A 12 6.98 -1.39 16.95
CA GLU A 12 8.13 -0.66 16.40
C GLU A 12 7.80 0.01 15.07
N GLU A 13 7.12 -0.70 14.17
CA GLU A 13 6.62 -0.12 12.91
C GLU A 13 5.56 0.95 13.19
N ALA A 14 4.70 0.77 14.20
CA ALA A 14 3.71 1.78 14.58
C ALA A 14 4.36 3.07 15.10
N GLU A 15 5.44 2.98 15.88
CA GLU A 15 6.24 4.13 16.30
C GLU A 15 6.97 4.78 15.13
N PHE A 16 7.52 4.00 14.20
CA PHE A 16 8.15 4.52 12.98
C PHE A 16 7.14 5.26 12.10
N LEU A 17 5.92 4.75 11.95
CA LEU A 17 4.86 5.34 11.13
C LEU A 17 4.23 6.57 11.79
N TYR A 18 4.42 6.77 13.09
CA TYR A 18 3.85 7.89 13.85
C TYR A 18 4.12 9.30 13.28
N PRO A 19 5.33 9.66 12.83
CA PRO A 19 5.59 10.96 12.21
C PRO A 19 4.98 11.16 10.81
N PHE A 20 4.60 10.09 10.11
CA PHE A 20 4.18 10.16 8.71
C PHE A 20 2.68 10.43 8.57
N ASP A 21 2.32 11.22 7.55
CA ASP A 21 0.96 11.52 7.12
C ASP A 21 0.69 10.88 5.75
N MET A 22 -0.10 9.81 5.70
CA MET A 22 -0.41 9.11 4.45
C MET A 22 -1.25 9.93 3.47
N SER A 23 -1.67 11.14 3.83
CA SER A 23 -2.28 12.10 2.90
C SER A 23 -1.23 12.90 2.11
N LYS A 24 0.06 12.80 2.46
CA LYS A 24 1.16 13.50 1.79
C LYS A 24 1.98 12.54 0.96
N LYS A 25 2.21 12.92 -0.29
CA LYS A 25 2.95 12.09 -1.25
C LYS A 25 4.35 11.72 -0.76
N GLU A 26 5.06 12.68 -0.19
CA GLU A 26 6.44 12.52 0.29
C GLU A 26 6.52 11.50 1.44
N ASP A 27 5.53 11.52 2.33
CA ASP A 27 5.45 10.61 3.46
C ASP A 27 5.09 9.19 3.00
N VAL A 28 4.14 9.06 2.06
CA VAL A 28 3.79 7.77 1.43
C VAL A 28 5.00 7.18 0.72
N LEU A 29 5.70 7.96 -0.09
CA LEU A 29 6.90 7.49 -0.80
C LEU A 29 7.97 7.02 0.19
N THR A 30 8.23 7.78 1.25
CA THR A 30 9.23 7.41 2.26
C THR A 30 8.90 6.07 2.93
N VAL A 31 7.64 5.86 3.29
CA VAL A 31 7.20 4.59 3.89
C VAL A 31 7.26 3.44 2.89
N PHE A 32 6.84 3.67 1.64
CA PHE A 32 6.90 2.64 0.60
C PHE A 32 8.33 2.26 0.23
N ASP A 33 9.26 3.22 0.15
CA ASP A 33 10.68 2.96 -0.07
C ASP A 33 11.28 2.16 1.09
N ALA A 34 10.86 2.41 2.32
CA ALA A 34 11.40 1.77 3.52
C ALA A 34 10.88 0.34 3.75
N PHE A 35 9.60 0.07 3.47
CA PHE A 35 8.96 -1.20 3.84
C PHE A 35 8.40 -2.02 2.69
N VAL A 36 8.08 -1.40 1.55
CA VAL A 36 7.32 -2.09 0.49
C VAL A 36 8.19 -2.41 -0.71
N LYS A 37 9.14 -1.54 -1.03
CA LYS A 37 9.91 -1.60 -2.27
C LYS A 37 10.67 -2.90 -2.47
N GLU A 38 11.55 -3.26 -1.52
CA GLU A 38 12.38 -4.46 -1.66
C GLU A 38 11.52 -5.72 -1.72
N ASP A 39 10.49 -5.80 -0.87
CA ASP A 39 9.56 -6.93 -0.87
C ASP A 39 8.80 -7.04 -2.20
N PHE A 40 8.26 -5.93 -2.72
CA PHE A 40 7.57 -5.89 -4.00
C PHE A 40 8.49 -6.26 -5.17
N LEU A 41 9.71 -5.74 -5.20
CA LEU A 41 10.69 -6.05 -6.25
C LEU A 41 11.22 -7.49 -6.17
N SER A 42 11.16 -8.12 -4.99
CA SER A 42 11.52 -9.53 -4.82
C SER A 42 10.47 -10.52 -5.34
N LEU A 43 9.24 -10.04 -5.62
CA LEU A 43 8.17 -10.87 -6.17
C LEU A 43 8.45 -11.29 -7.62
N GLU A 44 7.85 -12.41 -8.01
CA GLU A 44 7.80 -12.82 -9.42
C GLU A 44 7.02 -11.79 -10.25
N GLU A 45 7.42 -11.56 -11.50
CA GLU A 45 6.80 -10.55 -12.39
C GLU A 45 5.28 -10.72 -12.50
N GLU A 46 4.78 -11.97 -12.53
CA GLU A 46 3.35 -12.26 -12.55
C GLU A 46 2.64 -11.75 -11.27
N LYS A 47 3.27 -11.91 -10.10
CA LYS A 47 2.72 -11.42 -8.83
C LYS A 47 2.76 -9.90 -8.75
N GLN A 48 3.82 -9.27 -9.27
CA GLN A 48 3.90 -7.81 -9.36
C GLN A 48 2.74 -7.25 -10.19
N LYS A 49 2.44 -7.88 -11.34
CA LYS A 49 1.29 -7.53 -12.18
C LYS A 49 -0.04 -7.74 -11.45
N GLN A 50 -0.22 -8.89 -10.79
CA GLN A 50 -1.44 -9.16 -10.02
C GLN A 50 -1.69 -8.12 -8.92
N VAL A 51 -0.65 -7.65 -8.24
CA VAL A 51 -0.78 -6.57 -7.24
C VAL A 51 -1.29 -5.28 -7.89
N LEU A 52 -0.69 -4.87 -9.01
CA LEU A 52 -1.10 -3.66 -9.73
C LEU A 52 -2.52 -3.76 -10.28
N GLU A 53 -2.88 -4.91 -10.85
CA GLU A 53 -4.24 -5.19 -11.35
C GLU A 53 -5.26 -5.17 -10.20
N THR A 54 -4.94 -5.77 -9.05
CA THR A 54 -5.83 -5.76 -7.88
C THR A 54 -6.11 -4.34 -7.38
N ILE A 55 -5.08 -3.49 -7.33
CA ILE A 55 -5.25 -2.07 -6.95
C ILE A 55 -6.17 -1.37 -7.96
N GLU A 56 -5.96 -1.61 -9.25
CA GLU A 56 -6.79 -1.04 -10.31
C GLU A 56 -8.25 -1.53 -10.25
N ASP A 57 -8.48 -2.81 -9.99
CA ASP A 57 -9.82 -3.38 -9.85
C ASP A 57 -10.57 -2.76 -8.66
N VAL A 58 -9.88 -2.55 -7.52
CA VAL A 58 -10.47 -1.87 -6.35
C VAL A 58 -10.84 -0.43 -6.66
N ILE A 59 -9.95 0.32 -7.34
CA ILE A 59 -10.22 1.69 -7.79
C ILE A 59 -11.43 1.72 -8.74
N GLN A 60 -11.50 0.80 -9.71
CA GLN A 60 -12.58 0.74 -10.69
C GLN A 60 -13.93 0.30 -10.09
N ALA A 61 -13.91 -0.48 -9.01
CA ALA A 61 -15.11 -0.91 -8.31
C ALA A 61 -15.88 0.23 -7.62
N GLY A 62 -15.23 1.39 -7.44
CA GLY A 62 -15.85 2.64 -7.01
C GLY A 62 -15.75 2.90 -5.51
N ASP A 63 -16.21 4.09 -5.11
CA ASP A 63 -15.95 4.67 -3.78
C ASP A 63 -16.37 3.75 -2.62
N GLU A 64 -17.53 3.08 -2.71
CA GLU A 64 -18.02 2.19 -1.64
C GLU A 64 -17.07 0.99 -1.41
N VAL A 65 -16.51 0.43 -2.48
CA VAL A 65 -15.57 -0.69 -2.39
C VAL A 65 -14.23 -0.22 -1.86
N VAL A 66 -13.77 0.97 -2.25
CA VAL A 66 -12.56 1.58 -1.71
C VAL A 66 -12.71 1.83 -0.22
N GLU A 67 -13.83 2.39 0.24
CA GLU A 67 -14.10 2.62 1.66
C GLU A 67 -14.05 1.30 2.44
N HIS A 68 -14.75 0.26 1.97
CA HIS A 68 -14.73 -1.05 2.61
C HIS A 68 -13.35 -1.72 2.61
N PHE A 69 -12.58 -1.59 1.53
CA PHE A 69 -11.21 -2.08 1.49
C PHE A 69 -10.36 -1.47 2.61
N PHE A 70 -10.51 -0.17 2.86
CA PHE A 70 -9.76 0.47 3.95
C PHE A 70 -10.26 0.11 5.35
N GLU A 71 -11.57 -0.09 5.52
CA GLU A 71 -12.15 -0.47 6.81
C GLU A 71 -11.74 -1.87 7.28
N TYR A 72 -11.59 -2.81 6.33
CA TYR A 72 -11.46 -4.24 6.66
C TYR A 72 -10.13 -4.85 6.25
N GLU A 73 -9.54 -4.42 5.14
CA GLU A 73 -8.36 -5.05 4.54
C GLU A 73 -7.09 -4.20 4.74
N PHE A 74 -7.23 -2.88 4.84
CA PHE A 74 -6.09 -1.99 4.99
C PHE A 74 -5.66 -1.83 6.47
N GLY A 75 -4.54 -2.45 6.83
CA GLY A 75 -4.02 -2.52 8.20
C GLY A 75 -3.52 -1.21 8.83
N LEU A 76 -3.75 -0.04 8.22
CA LEU A 76 -3.28 1.27 8.69
C LEU A 76 -4.42 2.19 9.19
N ALA A 77 -5.39 1.64 9.92
CA ALA A 77 -6.56 2.40 10.42
C ALA A 77 -6.20 3.67 11.23
N SER A 78 -5.03 3.72 11.88
CA SER A 78 -4.58 4.91 12.63
C SER A 78 -3.95 6.01 11.75
N LYS A 79 -3.67 5.69 10.49
CA LYS A 79 -2.97 6.53 9.51
C LYS A 79 -3.71 6.62 8.18
N GLU A 80 -5.01 6.40 8.21
CA GLU A 80 -5.85 6.39 7.03
C GLU A 80 -5.73 7.73 6.25
N PRO A 81 -5.47 7.69 4.94
CA PRO A 81 -5.36 8.90 4.12
C PRO A 81 -6.71 9.61 4.02
N ARG A 82 -6.70 10.94 3.96
CA ARG A 82 -7.94 11.74 3.80
C ARG A 82 -8.70 11.45 2.51
N ASN A 83 -7.99 11.06 1.46
CA ASN A 83 -8.57 10.66 0.19
C ASN A 83 -8.01 9.29 -0.18
N LYS A 84 -8.80 8.25 0.11
CA LYS A 84 -8.43 6.84 -0.07
C LYS A 84 -8.25 6.47 -1.54
N PHE A 85 -9.11 7.02 -2.40
CA PHE A 85 -9.03 6.82 -3.85
C PHE A 85 -7.73 7.40 -4.41
N ALA A 86 -7.46 8.69 -4.13
CA ALA A 86 -6.22 9.34 -4.57
C ALA A 86 -4.97 8.70 -3.96
N PHE A 87 -5.09 8.13 -2.75
CA PHE A 87 -4.01 7.35 -2.16
C PHE A 87 -3.76 6.05 -2.94
N LEU A 88 -4.79 5.29 -3.32
CA LEU A 88 -4.60 4.07 -4.12
C LEU A 88 -4.01 4.37 -5.50
N GLU A 89 -4.44 5.46 -6.14
CA GLU A 89 -3.81 5.94 -7.38
C GLU A 89 -2.33 6.25 -7.17
N LEU A 90 -1.98 6.97 -6.10
CA LEU A 90 -0.59 7.26 -5.77
C LEU A 90 0.22 5.98 -5.49
N VAL A 91 -0.34 5.02 -4.76
CA VAL A 91 0.32 3.74 -4.48
C VAL A 91 0.62 3.00 -5.77
N LYS A 92 -0.36 2.92 -6.69
CA LYS A 92 -0.15 2.32 -8.01
C LYS A 92 0.99 3.00 -8.77
N ASP A 93 1.00 4.33 -8.82
CA ASP A 93 2.05 5.11 -9.47
C ASP A 93 3.44 4.84 -8.88
N ILE A 94 3.54 4.76 -7.56
CA ILE A 94 4.80 4.44 -6.86
C ILE A 94 5.29 3.04 -7.26
N LEU A 95 4.43 2.03 -7.20
CA LEU A 95 4.81 0.65 -7.53
C LEU A 95 5.22 0.51 -9.00
N VAL A 96 4.51 1.15 -9.92
CA VAL A 96 4.89 1.21 -11.35
C VAL A 96 6.26 1.89 -11.52
N SER A 97 6.53 2.95 -10.75
CA SER A 97 7.83 3.63 -10.79
C SER A 97 8.98 2.73 -10.34
N TYR A 98 8.76 1.82 -9.38
CA TYR A 98 9.78 0.86 -8.95
C TYR A 98 10.14 -0.12 -10.06
N LEU A 99 9.16 -0.60 -10.82
CA LEU A 99 9.40 -1.48 -11.97
C LEU A 99 10.14 -0.76 -13.09
N SER A 100 9.81 0.52 -13.31
CA SER A 100 10.42 1.34 -14.38
C SER A 100 11.90 1.71 -14.14
N ILE A 101 12.41 1.50 -12.93
CA ILE A 101 13.83 1.74 -12.58
C ILE A 101 14.71 0.53 -12.97
N LEU A 102 14.10 -0.64 -13.19
CA LEU A 102 14.81 -1.88 -13.54
C LEU A 102 14.98 -2.10 -15.05
N ASP A 103 14.26 -1.34 -15.88
CA ASP A 103 14.41 -1.28 -17.35
C ASP A 103 15.49 -0.26 -17.78
#